data_AF-A0A4Q2V5T0-F1
#
_entry.id   AF-A0A4Q2V5T0-F1
#
_cell.length_a   1.000
_cell.length_b   1.000
_cell.length_c   1.000
_cell.angle_alpha   90.00
_cell.angle_beta   90.00
_cell.angle_gamma   90.00
#
_symmetry.space_group_name_H-M   'P 1'
#
loop_
_entity.id
_entity.type
_entity.pdbx_description
1 polymer ?
#
loop_
_entity_poly.entity_id
_entity_poly.type
_entity_poly.pdbx_seq_one_letter_code
_entity_poly.pdbx_strand_id
1 'polypeptide(L)'
;MYIGSPAEANNIDIFAVHVKTGKTRYLTSHPEYADPIASSHDDNWLITMDTRGSDRQMWMSGMRQISPLLNIVTVTVASSTRNNGPRRFFQPILIDGYGDRGDYFGQQVSAEGDGTNGAANDPNWNGRADPAFSPDGTRITYWQALVVSPSCGGDNPLPCPKSTSQGGRTYRLMLARLTSRRPRSPPPVYRIPDTIPWATPFPPGSAVPTVSSLGPGSYKLYGKVSGVADITLLQRPGGSGIQTVVVSYSKYSDDGDHILNGHENATVIVDANNPWTNTAHW
;
A
#
# COMPACT_ATOMS: atom_id res chain seq x y z
N MET A 1 0.53 -0.62 14.07
CA MET A 1 0.45 -0.12 12.69
C MET A 1 -0.53 -1.00 11.94
N TYR A 2 -1.14 -0.51 10.87
CA TYR A 2 -2.04 -1.31 10.03
C TYR A 2 -2.01 -0.79 8.59
N ILE A 3 -2.35 -1.66 7.64
CA ILE A 3 -2.64 -1.26 6.26
C ILE A 3 -4.09 -0.78 6.25
N GLY A 4 -4.31 0.48 5.91
CA GLY A 4 -5.61 1.12 5.98
C GLY A 4 -6.31 1.20 4.63
N SER A 5 -7.54 1.71 4.65
CA SER A 5 -8.15 2.23 3.44
C SER A 5 -7.25 3.34 2.87
N PRO A 6 -7.14 3.47 1.54
CA PRO A 6 -6.34 4.51 0.91
C PRO A 6 -6.68 5.90 1.44
N ALA A 7 -5.66 6.68 1.78
CA ALA A 7 -5.80 8.08 2.15
C ALA A 7 -6.00 8.96 0.91
N GLU A 8 -5.24 8.62 -0.12
CA GLU A 8 -5.16 9.29 -1.41
C GLU A 8 -5.40 8.27 -2.54
N ALA A 9 -5.70 8.80 -3.73
CA ALA A 9 -6.18 8.04 -4.88
C ALA A 9 -5.43 6.75 -5.17
N ASN A 10 -6.16 5.63 -4.97
CA ASN A 10 -5.74 4.26 -5.26
C ASN A 10 -4.46 3.77 -4.53
N ASN A 11 -4.03 4.45 -3.45
CA ASN A 11 -2.83 4.07 -2.69
C ASN A 11 -3.09 2.96 -1.69
N ILE A 12 -2.15 2.05 -1.46
CA ILE A 12 -2.21 1.14 -0.31
C ILE A 12 -1.30 1.68 0.78
N ASP A 13 -1.91 2.41 1.72
CA ASP A 13 -1.19 3.20 2.73
C ASP A 13 -1.07 2.48 4.07
N ILE A 14 0.02 2.79 4.75
CA ILE A 14 0.33 2.29 6.08
C ILE A 14 0.06 3.39 7.11
N PHE A 15 -0.59 3.01 8.20
CA PHE A 15 -1.00 3.90 9.27
C PHE A 15 -0.42 3.44 10.62
N ALA A 16 -0.22 4.41 11.51
CA ALA A 16 0.00 4.17 12.93
C ALA A 16 -1.19 4.67 13.75
N VAL A 17 -1.59 3.89 14.75
CA VAL A 17 -2.58 4.30 15.76
C VAL A 17 -1.90 4.35 17.12
N HIS A 18 -2.10 5.44 17.86
CA HIS A 18 -1.58 5.56 19.22
C HIS A 18 -2.50 4.80 20.19
N VAL A 19 -1.96 3.77 20.83
CA VAL A 19 -2.72 2.80 21.64
C VAL A 19 -3.53 3.44 22.76
N LYS A 20 -3.06 4.52 23.41
CA LYS A 20 -3.82 5.15 24.52
C LYS A 20 -4.91 6.12 24.07
N THR A 21 -4.73 6.77 22.92
CA THR A 21 -5.56 7.92 22.52
C THR A 21 -6.38 7.67 21.27
N GLY A 22 -6.14 6.57 20.54
CA GLY A 22 -6.80 6.27 19.28
C GLY A 22 -6.40 7.19 18.12
N LYS A 23 -5.49 8.14 18.35
CA LYS A 23 -5.03 9.08 17.31
C LYS A 23 -4.30 8.30 16.22
N THR A 24 -4.72 8.49 14.97
CA THR A 24 -4.10 7.89 13.80
C THR A 24 -3.17 8.88 13.10
N ARG A 25 -2.16 8.37 12.40
CA ARG A 25 -1.32 9.13 11.48
C ARG A 25 -0.90 8.27 10.30
N TYR A 26 -0.68 8.92 9.16
CA TYR A 26 -0.11 8.31 7.96
C TYR A 26 1.38 8.01 8.17
N LEU A 27 1.84 6.88 7.66
CA LEU A 27 3.26 6.50 7.59
C LEU A 27 3.77 6.53 6.16
N THR A 28 2.90 6.21 5.21
CA THR A 28 3.18 6.31 3.78
C THR A 28 2.15 7.22 3.13
N SER A 29 2.60 8.04 2.19
CA SER A 29 1.74 8.88 1.36
C SER A 29 2.19 8.91 -0.11
N HIS A 30 3.20 8.11 -0.47
CA HIS A 30 3.56 7.90 -1.86
C HIS A 30 2.47 7.08 -2.56
N PRO A 31 2.06 7.41 -3.80
CA PRO A 31 0.91 6.78 -4.43
C PRO A 31 1.12 5.40 -5.03
N GLU A 32 2.04 4.66 -4.44
CA GLU A 32 2.39 3.31 -4.83
C GLU A 32 1.95 2.34 -3.73
N TYR A 33 2.04 1.05 -4.01
CA TYR A 33 1.59 0.04 -3.08
C TYR A 33 2.64 -0.17 -2.00
N ALA A 34 2.28 -0.01 -0.73
CA ALA A 34 3.16 -0.30 0.40
C ALA A 34 2.63 -1.51 1.22
N ASP A 35 3.26 -2.68 1.05
CA ASP A 35 3.09 -3.86 1.91
C ASP A 35 4.02 -5.01 1.48
N PRO A 36 4.61 -5.78 2.43
CA PRO A 36 4.48 -5.67 3.90
C PRO A 36 5.51 -4.74 4.56
N ILE A 37 5.30 -4.49 5.85
CA ILE A 37 6.10 -3.59 6.70
C ILE A 37 6.65 -4.30 7.94
N ALA A 38 7.87 -3.90 8.34
CA ALA A 38 8.44 -4.21 9.65
C ALA A 38 9.04 -2.96 10.30
N SER A 39 9.05 -2.91 11.64
CA SER A 39 9.74 -1.88 12.41
C SER A 39 11.10 -2.37 12.89
N SER A 40 12.07 -1.47 12.98
CA SER A 40 13.31 -1.77 13.69
C SER A 40 13.04 -1.87 15.18
N HIS A 41 13.83 -2.69 15.88
CA HIS A 41 13.65 -2.92 17.31
C HIS A 41 13.82 -1.69 18.20
N ASP A 42 14.44 -0.62 17.69
CA ASP A 42 14.59 0.67 18.36
C ASP A 42 13.44 1.66 18.08
N ASP A 43 12.38 1.22 17.39
CA ASP A 43 11.19 1.97 16.98
C ASP A 43 11.44 3.22 16.11
N ASN A 44 12.69 3.45 15.68
CA ASN A 44 13.07 4.65 14.94
C ASN A 44 12.96 4.50 13.42
N TRP A 45 12.74 3.29 12.91
CA TRP A 45 12.72 3.02 11.48
C TRP A 45 11.70 1.95 11.12
N LEU A 46 11.25 2.02 9.88
CA LEU A 46 10.33 1.14 9.21
C LEU A 46 10.99 0.67 7.91
N ILE A 47 10.79 -0.59 7.56
CA ILE A 47 11.11 -1.11 6.23
C ILE A 47 9.81 -1.61 5.62
N THR A 48 9.49 -1.12 4.43
CA THR A 48 8.31 -1.57 3.67
C THR A 48 8.74 -2.11 2.32
N MET A 49 8.04 -3.14 1.84
CA MET A 49 8.12 -3.54 0.44
C MET A 49 7.13 -2.69 -0.34
N ASP A 50 7.65 -1.91 -1.26
CA ASP A 50 6.90 -0.84 -1.89
C ASP A 50 7.13 -0.82 -3.40
N THR A 51 6.13 -0.43 -4.19
CA THR A 51 6.30 -0.27 -5.64
C THR A 51 6.81 1.11 -6.06
N ARG A 52 7.13 2.01 -5.11
CA ARG A 52 7.79 3.29 -5.40
C ARG A 52 9.14 3.08 -6.09
N GLY A 53 9.38 3.91 -7.11
CA GLY A 53 10.48 3.74 -8.07
C GLY A 53 10.15 2.84 -9.27
N SER A 54 8.97 2.22 -9.32
CA SER A 54 8.51 1.49 -10.51
C SER A 54 7.46 2.22 -11.35
N ASP A 55 6.93 3.33 -10.83
CA ASP A 55 5.88 4.19 -11.41
C ASP A 55 4.64 3.43 -11.91
N ARG A 56 4.34 2.28 -11.29
CA ARG A 56 3.28 1.37 -11.71
C ARG A 56 1.89 1.83 -11.36
N GLN A 57 1.74 2.55 -10.27
CA GLN A 57 0.45 3.02 -9.78
C GLN A 57 0.31 4.52 -9.94
N MET A 58 1.42 5.22 -10.23
CA MET A 58 1.43 6.65 -10.54
C MET A 58 0.39 7.07 -11.60
N TRP A 59 0.11 6.24 -12.61
CA TRP A 59 -0.90 6.57 -13.64
C TRP A 59 -2.35 6.50 -13.14
N MET A 60 -2.62 5.74 -12.07
CA MET A 60 -3.93 5.70 -11.40
C MET A 60 -4.04 6.68 -10.24
N SER A 61 -2.89 7.20 -9.78
CA SER A 61 -2.86 8.25 -8.79
C SER A 61 -3.46 9.49 -9.46
N GLY A 62 -4.69 9.81 -9.07
CA GLY A 62 -5.38 11.01 -9.54
C GLY A 62 -4.72 12.26 -8.96
N MET A 63 -5.53 13.18 -8.45
CA MET A 63 -4.99 14.32 -7.72
C MET A 63 -4.57 13.88 -6.32
N ARG A 64 -3.28 14.04 -5.99
CA ARG A 64 -2.77 13.80 -4.63
C ARG A 64 -3.47 14.72 -3.64
N GLN A 65 -3.48 14.32 -2.37
CA GLN A 65 -4.10 15.05 -1.24
C GLN A 65 -5.63 15.15 -1.26
N ILE A 66 -6.30 14.59 -2.29
CA ILE A 66 -7.76 14.50 -2.33
C ILE A 66 -8.21 13.08 -2.01
N SER A 67 -9.22 12.98 -1.13
CA SER A 67 -9.81 11.70 -0.73
C SER A 67 -10.43 10.99 -1.94
N PRO A 68 -10.08 9.72 -2.19
CA PRO A 68 -10.51 9.04 -3.40
C PRO A 68 -11.83 8.30 -3.24
N LEU A 69 -12.90 8.92 -3.73
CA LEU A 69 -14.25 8.41 -3.51
C LEU A 69 -14.54 7.11 -4.27
N LEU A 70 -13.91 6.88 -5.43
CA LEU A 70 -14.02 5.61 -6.15
C LEU A 70 -13.40 4.41 -5.42
N ASN A 71 -12.48 4.65 -4.46
CA ASN A 71 -11.78 3.56 -3.76
C ASN A 71 -12.70 2.65 -2.95
N ILE A 72 -13.94 3.07 -2.70
CA ILE A 72 -15.01 2.21 -2.17
C ILE A 72 -15.13 0.90 -2.99
N VAL A 73 -14.90 0.96 -4.30
CA VAL A 73 -14.93 -0.21 -5.19
C VAL A 73 -13.61 -0.50 -5.91
N THR A 74 -12.74 0.50 -6.14
CA THR A 74 -11.54 0.33 -6.98
C THR A 74 -10.29 -0.16 -6.24
N VAL A 75 -10.25 -0.13 -4.90
CA VAL A 75 -9.01 -0.43 -4.13
C VAL A 75 -8.41 -1.79 -4.46
N THR A 76 -9.23 -2.82 -4.69
CA THR A 76 -8.75 -4.16 -5.05
C THR A 76 -8.09 -4.16 -6.43
N VAL A 77 -8.65 -3.41 -7.38
CA VAL A 77 -8.12 -3.25 -8.74
C VAL A 77 -6.80 -2.50 -8.69
N ALA A 78 -6.77 -1.38 -7.97
CA ALA A 78 -5.54 -0.62 -7.75
C ALA A 78 -4.45 -1.53 -7.18
N SER A 79 -4.76 -2.28 -6.12
CA SER A 79 -3.80 -3.21 -5.51
C SER A 79 -3.24 -4.22 -6.51
N SER A 80 -4.03 -4.75 -7.45
CA SER A 80 -3.60 -5.85 -8.32
C SER A 80 -2.54 -5.41 -9.36
N THR A 81 -2.56 -4.14 -9.77
CA THR A 81 -1.61 -3.56 -10.74
C THR A 81 -0.15 -3.58 -10.29
N ARG A 82 0.10 -3.78 -8.99
CA ARG A 82 1.45 -3.91 -8.41
C ARG A 82 2.22 -5.13 -8.94
N ASN A 83 1.53 -6.05 -9.62
CA ASN A 83 2.05 -7.31 -10.12
C ASN A 83 1.85 -7.47 -11.64
N ASN A 84 2.74 -8.22 -12.26
CA ASN A 84 2.56 -8.82 -13.58
C ASN A 84 2.63 -10.34 -13.41
N GLY A 85 1.48 -10.99 -13.21
CA GLY A 85 1.41 -12.39 -12.79
C GLY A 85 2.21 -12.62 -11.49
N PRO A 86 3.07 -13.66 -11.43
CA PRO A 86 3.95 -13.89 -10.29
C PRO A 86 5.02 -12.82 -10.04
N ARG A 87 5.35 -11.94 -11.00
CA ARG A 87 6.30 -10.84 -10.79
C ARG A 87 5.64 -9.74 -9.96
N ARG A 88 6.19 -9.49 -8.77
CA ARG A 88 5.89 -8.31 -7.94
C ARG A 88 6.91 -7.26 -8.28
N PHE A 89 6.61 -5.98 -8.07
CA PHE A 89 7.53 -4.88 -8.36
C PHE A 89 8.03 -4.18 -7.10
N PHE A 90 8.04 -4.91 -5.99
CA PHE A 90 8.48 -4.36 -4.72
C PHE A 90 9.98 -4.08 -4.70
N GLN A 91 10.32 -3.00 -4.03
CA GLN A 91 11.65 -2.68 -3.56
C GLN A 91 11.60 -2.42 -2.05
N PRO A 92 12.65 -2.78 -1.30
CA PRO A 92 12.73 -2.49 0.12
C PRO A 92 12.99 -1.00 0.33
N ILE A 93 12.04 -0.27 0.93
CA ILE A 93 12.16 1.16 1.24
C ILE A 93 12.30 1.35 2.75
N LEU A 94 13.42 1.92 3.17
CA LEU A 94 13.69 2.30 4.54
C LEU A 94 13.13 3.70 4.82
N ILE A 95 12.22 3.79 5.78
CA ILE A 95 11.54 5.02 6.19
C ILE A 95 11.83 5.24 7.67
N ASP A 96 12.10 6.46 8.11
CA ASP A 96 12.24 6.73 9.54
C ASP A 96 10.89 6.62 10.27
N GLY A 97 10.93 6.64 11.60
CA GLY A 97 9.76 6.46 12.46
C GLY A 97 8.71 7.55 12.29
N TYR A 98 9.01 8.67 11.64
CA TYR A 98 8.05 9.74 11.38
C TYR A 98 7.22 9.51 10.12
N GLY A 99 7.64 8.60 9.24
CA GLY A 99 6.96 8.32 7.98
C GLY A 99 7.33 9.31 6.86
N ASP A 100 6.66 9.15 5.73
CA ASP A 100 6.73 10.08 4.59
C ASP A 100 6.33 11.50 5.04
N ARG A 101 7.09 12.52 4.62
CA ARG A 101 6.84 13.94 4.95
C ARG A 101 7.56 14.88 3.99
N GLY A 102 6.91 15.97 3.58
CA GLY A 102 7.54 16.96 2.70
C GLY A 102 8.10 16.30 1.43
N ASP A 103 9.42 16.40 1.25
CA ASP A 103 10.19 15.77 0.17
C ASP A 103 10.81 14.41 0.54
N TYR A 104 10.62 13.95 1.78
CA TYR A 104 11.13 12.67 2.28
C TYR A 104 10.12 11.53 2.05
N PHE A 105 10.50 10.59 1.19
CA PHE A 105 9.74 9.37 0.87
C PHE A 105 10.55 8.09 1.11
N GLY A 106 11.44 8.13 2.10
CA GLY A 106 12.33 7.01 2.43
C GLY A 106 13.49 6.82 1.45
N GLN A 107 14.23 5.73 1.65
CA GLN A 107 15.41 5.36 0.88
C GLN A 107 15.31 3.91 0.44
N GLN A 108 15.48 3.64 -0.86
CA GLN A 108 15.58 2.26 -1.35
C GLN A 108 16.86 1.60 -0.82
N VAL A 109 16.69 0.42 -0.20
CA VAL A 109 17.79 -0.39 0.31
C VAL A 109 18.46 -1.13 -0.84
N SER A 110 19.80 -1.16 -0.83
CA SER A 110 20.63 -1.79 -1.88
C SER A 110 20.41 -1.18 -3.28
N ALA A 111 20.15 0.13 -3.37
CA ALA A 111 19.95 0.83 -4.65
C ALA A 111 21.26 1.10 -5.41
N GLU A 112 22.41 1.08 -4.73
CA GLU A 112 23.72 1.31 -5.34
C GLU A 112 24.08 0.21 -6.36
N GLY A 113 24.73 0.61 -7.46
CA GLY A 113 25.18 -0.29 -8.52
C GLY A 113 24.85 0.25 -9.92
N ASP A 114 25.15 -0.54 -10.94
CA ASP A 114 24.97 -0.19 -12.36
C ASP A 114 23.72 -0.82 -13.00
N GLY A 115 22.94 -1.58 -12.22
CA GLY A 115 21.74 -2.26 -12.70
C GLY A 115 22.01 -3.43 -13.64
N THR A 116 23.25 -3.91 -13.73
CA THR A 116 23.62 -5.02 -14.61
C THR A 116 23.03 -6.35 -14.13
N ASN A 117 22.99 -7.35 -15.02
CA ASN A 117 22.36 -8.64 -14.75
C ASN A 117 23.01 -9.35 -13.54
N GLY A 118 22.20 -9.62 -12.51
CA GLY A 118 22.61 -10.25 -11.26
C GLY A 118 23.10 -9.29 -10.18
N ALA A 119 23.26 -7.99 -10.48
CA ALA A 119 23.59 -6.97 -9.47
C ALA A 119 22.51 -6.89 -8.37
N ALA A 120 22.85 -6.31 -7.22
CA ALA A 120 21.90 -6.12 -6.12
C ALA A 120 20.69 -5.25 -6.54
N ASN A 121 20.95 -4.25 -7.40
CA ASN A 121 19.97 -3.34 -7.97
C ASN A 121 19.50 -3.71 -9.40
N ASP A 122 19.71 -4.96 -9.83
CA ASP A 122 19.18 -5.44 -11.12
C ASP A 122 17.64 -5.34 -11.15
N PRO A 123 17.04 -4.59 -12.10
CA PRO A 123 15.60 -4.34 -12.16
C PRO A 123 14.77 -5.61 -12.45
N ASN A 124 15.40 -6.70 -12.87
CA ASN A 124 14.76 -7.98 -13.07
C ASN A 124 14.63 -8.80 -11.78
N TRP A 125 15.37 -8.45 -10.72
CA TRP A 125 15.22 -9.03 -9.39
C TRP A 125 14.30 -8.18 -8.55
N ASN A 126 13.14 -8.72 -8.25
CA ASN A 126 12.09 -7.94 -7.60
C ASN A 126 11.86 -8.47 -6.20
N GLY A 127 11.69 -7.54 -5.27
CA GLY A 127 11.38 -7.82 -3.88
C GLY A 127 10.12 -8.66 -3.75
N ARG A 128 10.15 -9.53 -2.74
CA ARG A 128 9.02 -10.33 -2.33
C ARG A 128 8.60 -9.92 -0.92
N ALA A 129 7.59 -10.59 -0.39
CA ALA A 129 7.06 -10.23 0.93
C ALA A 129 8.10 -10.43 2.04
N ASP A 130 7.87 -9.68 3.12
CA ASP A 130 8.37 -9.84 4.48
C ASP A 130 9.85 -9.48 4.70
N PRO A 131 10.18 -8.17 4.65
CA PRO A 131 11.47 -7.68 5.12
C PRO A 131 11.53 -7.75 6.64
N ALA A 132 12.72 -7.97 7.20
CA ALA A 132 12.92 -8.01 8.64
C ALA A 132 14.23 -7.31 9.03
N PHE A 133 14.21 -6.61 10.17
CA PHE A 133 15.43 -6.07 10.77
C PHE A 133 16.18 -7.15 11.55
N SER A 134 17.50 -7.04 11.63
CA SER A 134 18.27 -7.73 12.67
C SER A 134 17.88 -7.21 14.05
N PRO A 135 18.08 -8.01 15.13
CA PRO A 135 17.73 -7.60 16.49
C PRO A 135 18.34 -6.27 16.94
N ASP A 136 19.51 -5.92 16.43
CA ASP A 136 20.24 -4.68 16.73
C ASP A 136 19.92 -3.51 15.77
N GLY A 137 19.07 -3.74 14.76
CA GLY A 137 18.64 -2.75 13.77
C GLY A 137 19.69 -2.36 12.73
N THR A 138 20.83 -3.06 12.64
CA THR A 138 21.91 -2.70 11.69
C THR A 138 21.84 -3.40 10.34
N ARG A 139 20.97 -4.40 10.20
CA ARG A 139 20.79 -5.17 8.97
C ARG A 139 19.32 -5.35 8.65
N ILE A 140 19.05 -5.53 7.36
CA ILE A 140 17.74 -5.86 6.83
C ILE A 140 17.87 -7.12 5.99
N THR A 141 17.07 -8.13 6.32
CA THR A 141 16.90 -9.32 5.49
C THR A 141 15.64 -9.17 4.66
N TYR A 142 15.73 -9.51 3.38
CA TYR A 142 14.60 -9.60 2.46
C TYR A 142 14.97 -10.60 1.38
N TRP A 143 14.03 -10.99 0.52
CA TRP A 143 14.33 -11.88 -0.60
C TRP A 143 13.77 -11.33 -1.90
N GLN A 144 14.39 -11.75 -2.98
CA GLN A 144 14.03 -11.35 -4.33
C GLN A 144 13.85 -12.59 -5.20
N ALA A 145 13.02 -12.44 -6.23
CA ALA A 145 12.95 -13.39 -7.33
C ALA A 145 13.27 -12.71 -8.64
N LEU A 146 13.98 -13.42 -9.51
CA LEU A 146 14.16 -13.06 -10.90
C LEU A 146 12.81 -13.20 -11.62
N VAL A 147 12.49 -12.26 -12.51
CA VAL A 147 11.36 -12.43 -13.42
C VAL A 147 11.59 -13.66 -14.32
N VAL A 148 10.59 -14.53 -14.37
CA VAL A 148 10.55 -15.75 -15.19
C VAL A 148 9.23 -15.84 -15.93
N SER A 149 9.17 -16.69 -16.97
CA SER A 149 7.92 -16.98 -17.68
C SER A 149 6.84 -17.52 -16.70
N PRO A 150 5.56 -17.13 -16.84
CA PRO A 150 4.96 -16.30 -17.90
C PRO A 150 4.98 -14.79 -17.64
N SER A 151 5.60 -14.31 -16.56
CA SER A 151 5.72 -12.86 -16.28
C SER A 151 6.67 -12.11 -17.24
N CYS A 152 7.34 -12.85 -18.12
CA CYS A 152 8.14 -12.41 -19.26
C CYS A 152 8.05 -13.49 -20.36
N GLY A 153 8.37 -13.12 -21.60
CA GLY A 153 8.37 -14.01 -22.75
C GLY A 153 6.99 -14.56 -23.12
N GLY A 154 6.94 -15.36 -24.19
CA GLY A 154 5.67 -15.83 -24.75
C GLY A 154 4.83 -14.66 -25.25
N ASP A 155 3.56 -14.59 -24.82
CA ASP A 155 2.65 -13.48 -25.13
C ASP A 155 3.03 -12.18 -24.40
N ASN A 156 3.86 -12.24 -23.36
CA ASN A 156 4.40 -11.06 -22.71
C ASN A 156 5.58 -10.50 -23.54
N PRO A 157 5.51 -9.24 -24.02
CA PRO A 157 6.54 -8.69 -24.89
C PRO A 157 7.88 -8.44 -24.18
N LEU A 158 7.93 -8.51 -22.85
CA LEU A 158 9.17 -8.32 -22.09
C LEU A 158 10.05 -9.57 -22.17
N PRO A 159 11.34 -9.44 -22.53
CA PRO A 159 12.24 -10.60 -22.61
C PRO A 159 12.51 -11.20 -21.23
N CYS A 160 12.66 -12.52 -21.16
CA CYS A 160 13.10 -13.19 -19.94
C CYS A 160 14.62 -13.11 -19.78
N PRO A 161 15.14 -12.57 -18.66
CA PRO A 161 16.55 -12.58 -18.37
C PRO A 161 17.02 -13.99 -18.06
N LYS A 162 18.25 -14.32 -18.48
CA LYS A 162 18.92 -15.54 -18.04
C LYS A 162 19.59 -15.29 -16.69
N SER A 163 19.30 -16.13 -15.70
CA SER A 163 19.96 -16.04 -14.40
C SER A 163 21.48 -16.24 -14.52
N THR A 164 22.23 -15.34 -13.92
CA THR A 164 23.69 -15.43 -13.76
C THR A 164 24.09 -16.18 -12.47
N SER A 165 23.12 -16.55 -11.63
CA SER A 165 23.38 -17.26 -10.38
C SER A 165 23.81 -18.71 -10.64
N GLN A 166 24.67 -19.23 -9.77
CA GLN A 166 25.11 -20.62 -9.82
C GLN A 166 23.91 -21.57 -9.88
N GLY A 167 23.92 -22.50 -10.85
CA GLY A 167 22.84 -23.46 -11.07
C GLY A 167 21.55 -22.86 -11.62
N GLY A 168 21.57 -21.61 -12.11
CA GLY A 168 20.41 -20.95 -12.71
C GLY A 168 19.32 -20.56 -11.72
N ARG A 169 19.64 -20.42 -10.42
CA ARG A 169 18.68 -20.05 -9.37
C ARG A 169 17.98 -18.73 -9.70
N THR A 170 16.68 -18.67 -9.44
CA THR A 170 15.82 -17.51 -9.71
C THR A 170 15.30 -16.86 -8.42
N TYR A 171 15.85 -17.28 -7.28
CA TYR A 171 15.55 -16.74 -5.96
C TYR A 171 16.85 -16.43 -5.23
N ARG A 172 16.88 -15.33 -4.50
CA ARG A 172 18.01 -14.94 -3.65
C ARG A 172 17.54 -14.32 -2.34
N LEU A 173 18.26 -14.66 -1.28
CA LEU A 173 18.14 -13.98 0.00
C LEU A 173 19.15 -12.83 0.02
N MET A 174 18.69 -11.67 0.46
CA MET A 174 19.47 -10.45 0.57
C MET A 174 19.67 -10.12 2.04
N LEU A 175 20.89 -9.70 2.39
CA LEU A 175 21.22 -9.16 3.70
C LEU A 175 21.87 -7.79 3.49
N ALA A 176 21.06 -6.75 3.60
CA ALA A 176 21.55 -5.38 3.50
C ALA A 176 22.14 -4.92 4.83
N ARG A 177 23.31 -4.29 4.78
CA ARG A 177 23.97 -3.67 5.94
C ARG A 177 23.74 -2.16 5.91
N LEU A 178 23.18 -1.62 7.00
CA LEU A 178 22.95 -0.19 7.16
C LEU A 178 24.21 0.47 7.73
N THR A 179 25.09 0.95 6.85
CA THR A 179 26.45 1.40 7.19
C THR A 179 26.52 2.60 8.12
N SER A 180 25.52 3.47 8.09
CA SER A 180 25.40 4.63 8.97
C SER A 180 24.80 4.31 10.36
N ARG A 181 24.19 3.13 10.53
CA ARG A 181 23.54 2.74 11.79
C ARG A 181 24.52 2.03 12.71
N ARG A 182 24.33 2.26 14.01
CA ARG A 182 25.00 1.53 15.09
C ARG A 182 24.03 0.57 15.75
N PRO A 183 24.50 -0.56 16.29
CA PRO A 183 23.69 -1.47 17.09
C PRO A 183 22.94 -0.71 18.19
N ARG A 184 21.64 -0.95 18.32
CA ARG A 184 20.84 -0.42 19.41
C ARG A 184 20.07 -1.53 20.11
N SER A 185 19.92 -1.39 21.42
CA SER A 185 19.02 -2.24 22.19
C SER A 185 17.58 -1.79 21.99
N PRO A 186 16.61 -2.72 22.09
CA PRO A 186 15.20 -2.37 22.09
C PRO A 186 14.86 -1.40 23.24
N PRO A 187 13.92 -0.46 23.06
CA PRO A 187 13.46 0.39 24.13
C PRO A 187 12.66 -0.45 25.14
N PRO A 188 12.50 0.05 26.38
CA PRO A 188 11.59 -0.56 27.32
C PRO A 188 10.18 -0.65 26.74
N VAL A 189 9.46 -1.72 27.08
CA VAL A 189 8.07 -1.92 26.64
C VAL A 189 7.23 -0.71 27.06
N TYR A 190 6.54 -0.12 26.07
CA TYR A 190 5.67 1.02 26.30
C TYR A 190 4.51 0.63 27.22
N ARG A 191 4.44 1.25 28.41
CA ARG A 191 3.38 0.96 29.39
C ARG A 191 2.05 1.51 28.93
N ILE A 192 1.05 0.64 28.82
CA ILE A 192 -0.34 0.96 28.49
C ILE A 192 -1.26 0.57 29.65
N PRO A 193 -2.41 1.24 29.82
CA PRO A 193 -3.42 0.80 30.77
C PRO A 193 -4.01 -0.55 30.35
N ASP A 194 -4.45 -1.36 31.33
CA ASP A 194 -5.10 -2.66 31.09
C ASP A 194 -6.41 -2.52 30.32
N THR A 195 -7.02 -1.34 30.36
CA THR A 195 -8.22 -0.99 29.60
C THR A 195 -7.93 0.20 28.70
N ILE A 196 -8.22 0.03 27.40
CA ILE A 196 -8.07 1.09 26.40
C ILE A 196 -9.42 1.80 26.27
N PRO A 197 -9.56 3.06 26.73
CA PRO A 197 -10.87 3.68 26.91
C PRO A 197 -11.62 3.97 25.61
N TRP A 198 -10.91 4.04 24.48
CA TRP A 198 -11.50 4.28 23.16
C TRP A 198 -11.75 3.00 22.37
N ALA A 199 -11.28 1.84 22.84
CA ALA A 199 -11.45 0.58 22.16
C ALA A 199 -12.75 -0.11 22.61
N THR A 200 -13.42 -0.77 21.68
CA THR A 200 -14.57 -1.63 21.99
C THR A 200 -14.08 -2.87 22.74
N PRO A 201 -14.58 -3.16 23.96
CA PRO A 201 -14.23 -4.38 24.67
C PRO A 201 -14.60 -5.63 23.85
N PHE A 202 -13.70 -6.61 23.81
CA PHE A 202 -13.91 -7.86 23.06
C PHE A 202 -13.56 -9.08 23.94
N PRO A 203 -14.31 -9.35 25.03
CA PRO A 203 -14.04 -10.48 25.91
C PRO A 203 -14.31 -11.84 25.22
N PRO A 204 -13.71 -12.94 25.72
CA PRO A 204 -13.96 -14.28 25.20
C PRO A 204 -15.47 -14.60 25.12
N GLY A 205 -15.91 -15.11 23.97
CA GLY A 205 -17.32 -15.42 23.70
C GLY A 205 -18.15 -14.26 23.13
N SER A 206 -17.56 -13.07 22.97
CA SER A 206 -18.23 -11.96 22.29
C SER A 206 -18.50 -12.28 20.82
N ALA A 207 -19.65 -11.86 20.32
CA ALA A 207 -19.90 -11.85 18.88
C ALA A 207 -18.96 -10.85 18.20
N VAL A 208 -18.42 -11.22 17.03
CA VAL A 208 -17.61 -10.32 16.21
C VAL A 208 -18.41 -9.03 15.93
N PRO A 209 -17.86 -7.84 16.20
CA PRO A 209 -18.59 -6.60 15.99
C PRO A 209 -18.97 -6.48 14.52
N THR A 210 -20.20 -6.05 14.25
CA THR A 210 -20.60 -5.71 12.89
C THR A 210 -19.88 -4.42 12.49
N VAL A 211 -19.05 -4.51 11.47
CA VAL A 211 -18.38 -3.32 10.90
C VAL A 211 -19.45 -2.48 10.20
N SER A 212 -19.56 -1.20 10.57
CA SER A 212 -20.45 -0.27 9.87
C SER A 212 -19.94 -0.07 8.43
N SER A 213 -20.69 -0.53 7.45
CA SER A 213 -20.44 -0.25 6.04
C SER A 213 -21.38 0.82 5.51
N LEU A 214 -20.91 1.62 4.56
CA LEU A 214 -21.78 2.51 3.80
C LEU A 214 -22.79 1.67 2.99
N GLY A 215 -24.07 2.06 3.06
CA GLY A 215 -25.14 1.46 2.28
C GLY A 215 -25.23 2.06 0.87
N PRO A 216 -26.03 1.46 -0.03
CA PRO A 216 -26.39 2.10 -1.28
C PRO A 216 -27.24 3.34 -1.02
N GLY A 217 -27.12 4.35 -1.89
CA GLY A 217 -27.88 5.60 -1.76
C GLY A 217 -27.13 6.82 -2.29
N SER A 218 -27.73 7.98 -2.08
CA SER A 218 -27.17 9.27 -2.45
C SER A 218 -26.62 9.99 -1.21
N TYR A 219 -25.39 10.49 -1.33
CA TYR A 219 -24.65 11.14 -0.26
C TYR A 219 -24.08 12.47 -0.76
N LYS A 220 -23.86 13.40 0.16
CA LYS A 220 -23.09 14.63 -0.09
C LYS A 220 -21.87 14.62 0.81
N LEU A 221 -20.70 14.85 0.22
CA LEU A 221 -19.48 15.12 0.96
C LEU A 221 -19.08 16.58 0.73
N TYR A 222 -19.04 17.35 1.79
CA TYR A 222 -18.56 18.74 1.76
C TYR A 222 -17.04 18.74 1.89
N GLY A 223 -16.36 19.48 1.01
CA GLY A 223 -14.91 19.67 1.13
C GLY A 223 -14.59 20.41 2.43
N LYS A 224 -13.45 20.10 3.05
CA LYS A 224 -13.01 20.75 4.30
C LYS A 224 -12.84 22.26 4.15
N VAL A 225 -12.54 22.74 2.93
CA VAL A 225 -12.37 24.16 2.62
C VAL A 225 -13.53 24.68 1.77
N SER A 226 -13.88 24.01 0.67
CA SER A 226 -14.95 24.47 -0.21
C SER A 226 -15.64 23.38 -1.02
N GLY A 227 -16.82 23.72 -1.55
CA GLY A 227 -17.54 22.91 -2.53
C GLY A 227 -18.15 21.62 -1.98
N VAL A 228 -18.61 20.78 -2.89
CA VAL A 228 -19.34 19.56 -2.58
C VAL A 228 -19.11 18.48 -3.64
N ALA A 229 -19.07 17.23 -3.20
CA ALA A 229 -19.16 16.04 -4.03
C ALA A 229 -20.52 15.36 -3.81
N ASP A 230 -21.28 15.22 -4.88
CA ASP A 230 -22.53 14.46 -4.94
C ASP A 230 -22.21 13.02 -5.30
N ILE A 231 -22.46 12.09 -4.38
CA ILE A 231 -22.05 10.69 -4.48
C ILE A 231 -23.29 9.81 -4.59
N THR A 232 -23.29 8.86 -5.52
CA THR A 232 -24.31 7.81 -5.62
C THR A 232 -23.64 6.44 -5.55
N LEU A 233 -24.05 5.63 -4.58
CA LEU A 233 -23.58 4.27 -4.35
C LEU A 233 -24.66 3.29 -4.81
N LEU A 234 -24.37 2.47 -5.82
CA LEU A 234 -25.31 1.47 -6.32
C LEU A 234 -24.94 0.08 -5.83
N GLN A 235 -25.95 -0.66 -5.38
CA GLN A 235 -25.81 -2.01 -4.86
C GLN A 235 -25.58 -3.04 -5.97
N ARG A 236 -24.87 -4.12 -5.64
CA ARG A 236 -24.75 -5.28 -6.52
C ARG A 236 -26.12 -5.97 -6.73
N PRO A 237 -26.45 -6.42 -7.96
CA PRO A 237 -27.60 -7.28 -8.20
C PRO A 237 -27.59 -8.53 -7.30
N GLY A 238 -28.69 -8.80 -6.61
CA GLY A 238 -28.90 -10.05 -5.87
C GLY A 238 -28.16 -10.21 -4.54
N GLY A 239 -27.53 -9.18 -3.98
CA GLY A 239 -26.77 -9.37 -2.73
C GLY A 239 -26.34 -8.08 -2.02
N SER A 240 -25.43 -8.22 -1.05
CA SER A 240 -24.86 -7.14 -0.23
C SER A 240 -23.63 -6.49 -0.89
N GLY A 241 -23.39 -5.22 -0.57
CA GLY A 241 -22.21 -4.46 -0.99
C GLY A 241 -22.44 -3.51 -2.16
N ILE A 242 -21.51 -2.58 -2.32
CA ILE A 242 -21.53 -1.56 -3.39
C ILE A 242 -20.81 -2.11 -4.62
N GLN A 243 -21.42 -1.92 -5.79
CA GLN A 243 -20.88 -2.31 -7.09
C GLN A 243 -20.40 -1.10 -7.89
N THR A 244 -21.15 0.00 -7.83
CA THR A 244 -20.86 1.21 -8.59
C THR A 244 -20.82 2.43 -7.68
N VAL A 245 -19.83 3.29 -7.91
CA VAL A 245 -19.73 4.61 -7.29
C VAL A 245 -19.74 5.64 -8.41
N VAL A 246 -20.68 6.58 -8.34
CA VAL A 246 -20.76 7.75 -9.23
C VAL A 246 -20.56 8.99 -8.38
N VAL A 247 -19.69 9.90 -8.82
CA VAL A 247 -19.42 11.15 -8.11
C VAL A 247 -19.49 12.32 -9.08
N SER A 248 -20.12 13.40 -8.65
CA SER A 248 -20.09 14.70 -9.33
C SER A 248 -19.52 15.76 -8.40
N TYR A 249 -18.44 16.40 -8.80
CA TYR A 249 -17.74 17.43 -8.03
C TYR A 249 -18.15 18.84 -8.47
N SER A 250 -18.43 19.70 -7.49
CA SER A 250 -18.67 21.13 -7.69
C SER A 250 -17.78 21.94 -6.74
N LYS A 251 -16.69 22.49 -7.29
CA LYS A 251 -15.66 23.27 -6.57
C LYS A 251 -15.13 22.58 -5.30
N TYR A 252 -15.10 21.25 -5.29
CA TYR A 252 -14.71 20.47 -4.13
C TYR A 252 -13.23 20.69 -3.83
N SER A 253 -12.89 21.00 -2.58
CA SER A 253 -11.52 21.14 -2.11
C SER A 253 -11.40 20.85 -0.61
N ASP A 254 -10.40 20.04 -0.27
CA ASP A 254 -10.04 19.73 1.12
C ASP A 254 -8.85 20.54 1.66
N ASP A 255 -8.04 21.11 0.78
CA ASP A 255 -6.81 21.85 1.12
C ASP A 255 -6.83 23.33 0.69
N GLY A 256 -7.75 23.72 -0.20
CA GLY A 256 -7.86 25.07 -0.77
C GLY A 256 -6.97 25.32 -1.98
N ASP A 257 -6.00 24.45 -2.26
CA ASP A 257 -5.07 24.57 -3.38
C ASP A 257 -5.58 23.78 -4.60
N HIS A 258 -6.19 22.63 -4.35
CA HIS A 258 -6.68 21.73 -5.37
C HIS A 258 -8.21 21.77 -5.45
N ILE A 259 -8.76 22.10 -6.62
CA ILE A 259 -10.21 22.25 -6.84
C ILE A 259 -10.68 21.24 -7.89
N LEU A 260 -11.60 20.36 -7.52
CA LEU A 260 -12.24 19.42 -8.43
C LEU A 260 -13.58 19.95 -8.95
N ASN A 261 -13.74 19.88 -10.27
CA ASN A 261 -15.02 20.03 -10.97
C ASN A 261 -15.10 18.92 -12.02
N GLY A 262 -16.25 18.25 -12.13
CA GLY A 262 -16.43 17.17 -13.10
C GLY A 262 -17.16 15.99 -12.49
N HIS A 263 -16.97 14.81 -13.07
CA HIS A 263 -17.57 13.58 -12.59
C HIS A 263 -16.62 12.41 -12.77
N GLU A 264 -16.82 11.38 -11.96
CA GLU A 264 -16.14 10.09 -12.08
C GLU A 264 -17.13 8.97 -11.78
N ASN A 265 -16.92 7.81 -12.40
CA ASN A 265 -17.78 6.65 -12.26
C ASN A 265 -16.92 5.39 -12.32
N ALA A 266 -17.02 4.53 -11.31
CA ALA A 266 -16.39 3.22 -11.36
C ALA A 266 -17.39 2.12 -11.01
N THR A 267 -17.34 1.03 -11.76
CA THR A 267 -18.11 -0.20 -11.52
C THR A 267 -17.15 -1.38 -11.44
N VAL A 268 -17.21 -2.15 -10.36
CA VAL A 268 -16.43 -3.39 -10.22
C VAL A 268 -17.37 -4.59 -10.13
N ILE A 269 -17.31 -5.44 -11.15
CA ILE A 269 -18.08 -6.67 -11.25
C ILE A 269 -17.19 -7.82 -10.76
N VAL A 270 -17.60 -8.46 -9.68
CA VAL A 270 -16.98 -9.70 -9.19
C VAL A 270 -17.66 -10.87 -9.90
N ASP A 271 -16.86 -11.76 -10.51
CA ASP A 271 -17.39 -12.97 -11.15
C ASP A 271 -18.05 -13.87 -10.08
N ALA A 272 -19.31 -14.24 -10.33
CA ALA A 272 -20.09 -15.06 -9.40
C ALA A 272 -19.51 -16.47 -9.20
N ASN A 273 -18.78 -16.99 -10.19
CA ASN A 273 -18.17 -18.31 -10.14
C ASN A 273 -16.71 -18.27 -9.66
N ASN A 274 -16.07 -17.11 -9.68
CA ASN A 274 -14.70 -16.93 -9.21
C ASN A 274 -14.50 -15.55 -8.56
N PRO A 275 -14.54 -15.44 -7.23
CA PRO A 275 -14.39 -14.15 -6.54
C PRO A 275 -12.99 -13.53 -6.69
N TRP A 276 -12.03 -14.25 -7.27
CA TRP A 276 -10.70 -13.76 -7.60
C TRP A 276 -10.63 -13.11 -8.98
N THR A 277 -11.68 -13.25 -9.80
CA THR A 277 -11.79 -12.60 -11.11
C THR A 277 -12.74 -11.41 -11.01
N ASN A 278 -12.20 -10.22 -11.24
CA ASN A 278 -12.96 -8.98 -11.19
C ASN A 278 -12.79 -8.21 -12.49
N THR A 279 -13.87 -7.64 -13.00
CA THR A 279 -13.87 -6.71 -14.14
C THR A 279 -14.17 -5.31 -13.63
N ALA A 280 -13.30 -4.36 -13.96
CA ALA A 280 -13.46 -2.96 -13.63
C ALA A 280 -13.85 -2.16 -14.87
N HIS A 281 -14.81 -1.27 -14.71
CA HIS A 281 -15.19 -0.25 -15.68
C HIS A 281 -15.01 1.11 -15.01
N TRP A 282 -14.24 1.99 -15.63
CA TRP A 282 -13.94 3.35 -15.20
C TRP A 282 -14.00 4.30 -16.38
#